data_AF-A0A9E4YIY1-F1
#
_entry.id   AF-A0A9E4YIY1-F1
#
_cell.length_a   1.000
_cell.length_b   1.000
_cell.length_c   1.000
_cell.angle_alpha   90.00
_cell.angle_beta   90.00
_cell.angle_gamma   90.00
#
_symmetry.space_group_name_H-M   'P 1'
#
loop_
_entity.id
_entity.type
_entity.pdbx_description
1 polymer ?
#
loop_
_entity_poly.entity_id
_entity_poly.type
_entity_poly.pdbx_seq_one_letter_code
_entity_poly.pdbx_strand_id
1 'polypeptide(L)' 'SFGDSVAEAEESLREAVEAFVEGCQSLGTLDEVLEEAGFRRDAGTWVTREPAASKVLVAQA' A
#
# COMPACT_ATOMS: atom_id res chain seq x y z
N SER A 1 -4.77 -18.39 3.85
CA SER A 1 -6.19 -18.38 3.49
C SER A 1 -6.61 -16.94 3.45
N PHE A 2 -7.31 -16.50 2.40
CA PHE A 2 -7.71 -15.09 2.24
C PHE A 2 -9.21 -14.95 2.56
N GLY A 3 -9.71 -15.59 3.62
CA GLY A 3 -11.13 -15.62 3.98
C GLY A 3 -12.01 -16.53 3.12
N ASP A 4 -13.14 -16.98 3.67
CA ASP A 4 -14.19 -17.70 2.93
C ASP A 4 -15.26 -16.74 2.38
N SER A 5 -15.16 -15.45 2.74
CA SER A 5 -16.01 -14.36 2.28
C SER A 5 -15.19 -13.15 1.83
N VAL A 6 -15.79 -12.27 1.02
CA VAL A 6 -15.13 -11.02 0.56
C VAL A 6 -14.69 -10.16 1.75
N ALA A 7 -15.52 -10.05 2.79
CA ALA A 7 -15.19 -9.27 3.98
C ALA A 7 -13.95 -9.81 4.71
N GLU A 8 -13.88 -11.14 4.91
CA GLU A 8 -12.71 -11.77 5.52
C GLU A 8 -11.46 -11.65 4.64
N ALA A 9 -11.62 -11.67 3.32
CA ALA A 9 -10.52 -11.45 2.38
C ALA A 9 -9.92 -10.05 2.49
N GLU A 10 -10.77 -9.03 2.59
CA GLU A 10 -10.36 -7.64 2.77
C GLU A 10 -9.65 -7.42 4.11
N GLU A 11 -10.16 -8.03 5.18
CA GLU A 11 -9.54 -7.99 6.51
C GLU A 11 -8.17 -8.67 6.50
N SER A 12 -8.09 -9.92 6.04
CA SER A 12 -6.83 -10.66 5.95
C SER A 12 -5.79 -9.94 5.09
N LEU A 13 -6.21 -9.30 3.99
CA LEU A 13 -5.31 -8.52 3.16
C LEU A 13 -4.78 -7.28 3.89
N ARG A 14 -5.64 -6.56 4.61
CA ARG A 14 -5.24 -5.40 5.41
C ARG A 14 -4.21 -5.80 6.47
N GLU A 15 -4.51 -6.83 7.25
CA GLU A 15 -3.60 -7.32 8.30
C GLU A 15 -2.24 -7.74 7.73
N ALA A 16 -2.23 -8.44 6.58
CA ALA A 16 -0.99 -8.86 5.94
C ALA A 16 -0.14 -7.67 5.48
N VAL A 17 -0.77 -6.62 4.93
CA VAL A 17 -0.08 -5.40 4.52
C VAL A 17 0.45 -4.63 5.72
N GLU A 18 -0.34 -4.51 6.80
CA GLU A 18 0.09 -3.86 8.05
C GLU A 18 1.31 -4.58 8.64
N ALA A 19 1.23 -5.90 8.81
CA ALA A 19 2.33 -6.70 9.34
C ALA A 19 3.59 -6.62 8.46
N PHE A 20 3.44 -6.56 7.14
CA PHE A 20 4.55 -6.38 6.22
C PHE A 20 5.23 -5.01 6.42
N VAL A 21 4.45 -3.93 6.48
CA VAL A 21 4.98 -2.57 6.69
C VAL A 21 5.69 -2.46 8.03
N GLU A 22 5.08 -2.96 9.11
CA GLU A 22 5.70 -3.00 10.44
C GLU A 22 6.99 -3.81 10.45
N GLY A 23 7.02 -4.95 9.76
CA GLY A 23 8.22 -5.77 9.57
C GLY A 23 9.34 -5.01 8.87
N CYS A 24 9.04 -4.34 7.75
CA CYS A 24 10.01 -3.51 7.03
C CYS A 24 10.54 -2.35 7.88
N GLN A 25 9.69 -1.71 8.71
CA GLN A 25 10.12 -0.66 9.64
C GLN A 25 11.08 -1.20 10.69
N SER A 26 10.74 -2.34 11.30
CA SER A 26 11.60 -2.98 12.31
C SER A 26 12.95 -3.40 11.75
N LEU A 27 13.02 -3.75 10.46
CA LEU A 27 14.25 -4.12 9.77
C LEU A 27 15.02 -2.91 9.21
N GLY A 28 14.44 -1.71 9.24
CA GLY A 28 15.02 -0.50 8.67
C GLY A 28 15.04 -0.48 7.14
N THR A 29 14.21 -1.30 6.49
CA THR A 29 14.16 -1.47 5.02
C THR A 29 12.93 -0.82 4.37
N LEU A 30 12.04 -0.21 5.16
CA LEU A 30 10.80 0.36 4.63
C LEU A 30 11.05 1.41 3.53
N ASP A 31 12.02 2.31 3.72
CA ASP A 31 12.31 3.37 2.73
C ASP A 31 12.73 2.76 1.38
N GLU A 32 13.65 1.79 1.38
CA GLU A 32 14.11 1.10 0.16
C GLU A 32 12.96 0.37 -0.56
N VAL A 33 12.15 -0.37 0.20
CA VAL A 33 10.98 -1.08 -0.34
C VAL A 33 9.99 -0.11 -1.01
N LEU A 34 9.75 1.05 -0.40
CA LEU A 34 8.84 2.06 -0.96
C LEU A 34 9.43 2.70 -2.23
N GLU A 35 10.73 2.97 -2.26
CA GLU A 35 11.41 3.47 -3.46
C GLU A 35 11.36 2.45 -4.61
N GLU A 36 11.65 1.18 -4.36
CA GLU A 36 11.59 0.11 -5.35
C GLU A 36 10.17 -0.14 -5.87
N ALA A 37 9.16 0.01 -5.00
CA ALA A 37 7.75 -0.03 -5.38
C ALA A 37 7.29 1.20 -6.20
N GLY A 38 8.17 2.18 -6.40
CA GLY A 38 7.93 3.37 -7.21
C GLY A 38 7.22 4.51 -6.48
N PHE A 39 7.16 4.46 -5.14
CA PHE A 39 6.81 5.61 -4.34
C PHE A 39 7.96 6.62 -4.34
N ARG A 40 7.62 7.88 -4.10
CA ARG A 40 8.60 8.96 -3.93
C ARG A 40 8.34 9.66 -2.62
N ARG A 41 9.40 10.19 -2.02
CA ARG A 41 9.31 11.00 -0.82
C ARG A 41 9.14 12.47 -1.22
N ASP A 42 8.01 13.06 -0.85
CA ASP A 42 7.70 14.48 -1.06
C ASP A 42 7.41 15.13 0.30
N ALA A 43 8.16 16.18 0.65
CA ALA A 43 8.03 16.90 1.92
C ALA A 43 7.94 16.00 3.19
N GLY A 44 8.63 14.85 3.19
CA GLY A 44 8.61 13.88 4.29
C GLY A 44 7.47 12.87 4.28
N THR A 45 6.61 12.90 3.26
CA THR A 45 5.50 11.95 3.05
C THR A 45 5.76 11.08 1.82
N TRP A 46 5.32 9.83 1.84
CA TRP A 46 5.38 8.95 0.68
C TRP A 46 4.19 9.20 -0.25
N VAL A 47 4.48 9.51 -1.51
CA VAL A 47 3.49 9.70 -2.56
C VAL A 47 3.67 8.63 -3.62
N THR A 48 2.56 8.10 -4.13
CA THR A 48 2.59 7.17 -5.26
C THR A 48 3.12 7.91 -6.49
N ARG A 49 3.81 7.22 -7.40
CA ARG A 49 3.98 7.75 -8.75
C ARG A 49 2.60 7.93 -9.37
N GLU A 50 2.19 9.17 -9.63
CA GLU A 50 1.03 9.43 -10.48
C GLU A 50 1.21 8.69 -11.82
N PRO A 51 0.34 7.74 -12.19
CA PRO A 51 0.33 7.26 -13.54
C PRO A 51 0.00 8.44 -14.46
N ALA A 52 0.68 8.54 -15.60
CA ALA A 52 0.42 9.58 -16.61
C ALA A 52 -1.03 9.60 -17.12
N ALA A 53 -1.84 8.60 -16.74
CA ALA A 53 -3.27 8.52 -16.96
C ALA A 53 -4.01 8.05 -15.69
N SER A 54 -3.89 8.78 -14.57
CA SER A 54 -4.82 8.63 -13.44
C SER A 54 -6.22 9.07 -13.85
N LYS A 55 -7.02 8.15 -14.41
CA LYS A 55 -8.46 8.36 -14.50
C LYS A 55 -9.02 8.11 -13.10
N VAL A 56 -9.37 9.18 -12.40
CA VAL A 56 -10.15 9.13 -11.17
C VAL A 56 -11.40 8.30 -11.45
N LEU A 57 -11.50 7.10 -10.87
CA LEU A 57 -12.75 6.38 -10.79
C LEU A 57 -13.60 7.11 -9.76
N VAL A 58 -14.29 8.17 -10.21
CA VAL A 58 -15.36 8.79 -9.44
C VAL A 58 -16.50 7.77 -9.42
N ALA A 59 -16.69 7.11 -8.28
CA ALA A 59 -17.95 6.41 -8.01
C ALA A 59 -19.06 7.48 -8.05
N GLN A 60 -19.90 7.43 -9.08
CA GLN A 60 -21.10 8.25 -9.18
C GLN A 60 -22.19 7.59 -8.33
N ALA A 61 -22.90 8.45 -7.61
CA ALA A 61 -23.95 8.16 -6.62
C ALA A 61 -25.21 7.52 -7.22
#